data_AF-A0A1G0D009-F1
#
_entry.id   AF-A0A1G0D009-F1
#
_cell.length_a   1.000
_cell.length_b   1.000
_cell.length_c   1.000
_cell.angle_alpha   90.00
_cell.angle_beta   90.00
_cell.angle_gamma   90.00
#
_symmetry.space_group_name_H-M   'P 1'
#
loop_
_entity.id
_entity.type
_entity.pdbx_description
1 polymer ?
#
loop_
_entity_poly.entity_id
_entity_poly.type
_entity_poly.pdbx_seq_one_letter_code
_entity_poly.pdbx_strand_id
1 'polypeptide(L)'
;MLFVNGIPLVVIELKNAADENTTIRAAYQQLETYKQAIPGLFTSNAFTVISDGLKAKAGALLAGYSRFMSWKSADGKAEASHLVSQLEVLINGMLNKATLRPGA
;
A
#
# COMPACT_ATOMS: atom_id res chain seq x y z
N MET A 1 -7.51 -5.16 -3.26
CA MET A 1 -7.01 -6.03 -2.16
C MET A 1 -6.10 -7.10 -2.75
N LEU A 2 -5.12 -7.58 -2.00
CA LEU A 2 -4.25 -8.69 -2.40
C LEU A 2 -4.48 -9.89 -1.48
N PHE A 3 -4.75 -11.04 -2.09
CA PHE A 3 -5.00 -12.29 -1.39
C PHE A 3 -3.82 -13.24 -1.56
N VAL A 4 -3.46 -13.96 -0.50
CA VAL A 4 -2.48 -15.05 -0.52
C VAL A 4 -3.14 -16.27 0.10
N ASN A 5 -3.28 -17.34 -0.69
CA ASN A 5 -3.97 -18.58 -0.28
C ASN A 5 -5.38 -18.34 0.30
N GLY A 6 -6.13 -17.39 -0.28
CA GLY A 6 -7.48 -17.04 0.16
C GLY A 6 -7.58 -16.06 1.33
N ILE A 7 -6.45 -15.67 1.94
CA ILE A 7 -6.40 -14.71 3.06
C ILE A 7 -6.12 -13.28 2.54
N PRO A 8 -6.92 -12.25 2.90
CA PRO A 8 -6.68 -10.87 2.48
C PRO A 8 -5.53 -10.22 3.28
N LEU A 9 -4.29 -10.35 2.78
CA LEU A 9 -3.12 -9.82 3.50
C LEU A 9 -2.90 -8.32 3.31
N VAL A 10 -3.34 -7.74 2.19
CA VAL A 10 -3.11 -6.32 1.89
C VAL A 10 -4.38 -5.64 1.38
N VAL A 11 -4.73 -4.52 2.02
CA VAL A 11 -5.74 -3.58 1.55
C VAL A 11 -5.01 -2.38 0.95
N ILE A 12 -5.43 -1.99 -0.24
CA ILE A 12 -4.87 -0.86 -0.99
C ILE A 12 -6.01 0.12 -1.20
N GLU A 13 -5.87 1.33 -0.66
CA GLU A 13 -6.74 2.46 -0.96
C GLU A 13 -6.06 3.30 -2.05
N LEU A 14 -6.65 3.29 -3.25
CA LEU A 14 -6.11 3.94 -4.44
C LEU A 14 -7.06 5.06 -4.88
N LYS A 15 -6.52 6.27 -4.98
CA LYS A 15 -7.20 7.43 -5.54
C LYS A 15 -6.92 7.57 -7.04
N ASN A 16 -7.81 8.32 -7.70
CA ASN A 16 -7.71 8.58 -9.12
C ASN A 16 -6.52 9.50 -9.42
N ALA A 17 -5.52 9.00 -10.15
CA ALA A 17 -4.35 9.78 -10.55
C ALA A 17 -4.67 11.00 -11.44
N ALA A 18 -5.83 11.01 -12.10
CA ALA A 18 -6.27 12.12 -12.95
C ALA A 18 -6.98 13.25 -12.17
N ASP A 19 -7.25 13.06 -10.88
CA ASP A 19 -7.84 14.10 -10.04
C ASP A 19 -6.75 14.75 -9.18
N GLU A 20 -6.30 15.94 -9.59
CA GLU A 20 -5.26 16.73 -8.93
C GLU A 20 -5.62 17.10 -7.47
N ASN A 21 -6.90 17.02 -7.09
CA ASN A 21 -7.33 17.29 -5.72
C ASN A 21 -7.23 16.06 -4.82
N THR A 22 -7.01 14.87 -5.39
CA THR A 22 -6.88 13.65 -4.59
C THR A 22 -5.44 13.44 -4.15
N THR A 23 -5.26 13.30 -2.84
CA THR A 23 -3.93 13.17 -2.22
C THR A 23 -3.78 11.83 -1.54
N ILE A 24 -2.54 11.37 -1.38
CA ILE A 24 -2.20 10.27 -0.47
C ILE A 24 -2.81 10.45 0.94
N ARG A 25 -2.95 11.69 1.43
CA ARG A 25 -3.55 11.95 2.74
C ARG A 25 -5.06 11.65 2.75
N ALA A 26 -5.76 11.98 1.66
CA ALA A 26 -7.16 11.61 1.49
C ALA A 26 -7.35 10.08 1.42
N ALA A 27 -6.44 9.37 0.73
CA ALA A 27 -6.41 7.91 0.73
C ALA A 27 -6.22 7.35 2.16
N TYR A 28 -5.30 7.92 2.95
CA TYR A 28 -5.14 7.53 4.36
C TYR A 28 -6.42 7.75 5.17
N GLN A 29 -7.06 8.92 5.06
CA GLN A 29 -8.28 9.22 5.81
C GLN A 29 -9.42 8.26 5.45
N GLN A 30 -9.58 7.92 4.18
CA GLN A 30 -10.60 6.95 3.75
C GLN A 30 -10.29 5.54 4.25
N LEU A 31 -9.02 5.14 4.27
CA LEU A 31 -8.60 3.89 4.86
C LEU A 31 -8.94 3.83 6.36
N GLU A 32 -8.74 4.92 7.12
CA GLU A 32 -9.14 4.99 8.53
C GLU A 32 -10.66 4.86 8.71
N THR A 33 -11.45 5.48 7.83
CA THR A 33 -12.91 5.30 7.81
C THR A 33 -13.28 3.83 7.62
N TYR A 34 -12.63 3.11 6.71
CA TYR A 34 -12.89 1.69 6.51
C TYR A 34 -12.50 0.83 7.71
N LYS A 35 -11.39 1.15 8.40
CA LYS A 35 -11.00 0.42 9.62
C LYS A 35 -12.07 0.53 10.70
N GLN A 36 -12.72 1.68 10.82
CA GLN A 36 -13.81 1.89 11.76
C GLN A 36 -15.12 1.24 11.30
N ALA A 37 -15.48 1.40 10.03
CA ALA A 37 -16.76 0.95 9.49
C ALA A 37 -16.81 -0.57 9.26
N ILE A 38 -15.69 -1.19 8.88
CA ILE A 38 -15.61 -2.61 8.52
C ILE A 38 -14.34 -3.26 9.13
N PRO A 39 -14.24 -3.40 10.45
CA PRO A 39 -13.02 -3.93 11.10
C PRO A 39 -12.63 -5.33 10.61
N GLY A 40 -13.63 -6.17 10.27
CA GLY A 40 -13.43 -7.52 9.74
C GLY A 40 -12.65 -7.58 8.42
N LEU A 41 -12.63 -6.48 7.66
CA LEU A 41 -11.83 -6.35 6.44
C LEU A 41 -10.32 -6.42 6.75
N PHE A 42 -9.92 -6.05 7.97
CA PHE A 42 -8.53 -5.86 8.38
C PHE A 42 -7.99 -6.92 9.34
N THR A 43 -8.80 -7.92 9.71
CA THR A 43 -8.45 -8.91 10.75
C THR A 43 -7.18 -9.72 10.43
N SER A 44 -6.92 -9.98 9.15
CA SER A 44 -5.77 -10.78 8.70
C SER A 44 -4.75 -9.96 7.89
N ASN A 45 -4.90 -8.64 7.85
CA ASN A 45 -4.00 -7.77 7.11
C ASN A 45 -2.61 -7.75 7.74
N ALA A 46 -1.59 -8.01 6.91
CA ALA A 46 -0.20 -7.78 7.29
C ALA A 46 0.12 -6.28 7.29
N PHE A 47 -0.35 -5.55 6.27
CA PHE A 47 -0.20 -4.11 6.16
C PHE A 47 -1.25 -3.52 5.22
N THR A 48 -1.21 -2.19 5.07
CA THR A 48 -2.09 -1.42 4.20
C THR A 48 -1.28 -0.49 3.31
N VAL A 49 -1.82 -0.15 2.13
CA VAL A 49 -1.19 0.73 1.16
C VAL A 49 -2.14 1.88 0.84
N ILE A 50 -1.58 3.08 0.71
CA ILE A 50 -2.28 4.29 0.26
C ILE A 50 -1.57 4.84 -0.98
N SER A 51 -2.35 5.25 -1.98
CA SER A 51 -1.78 5.77 -3.22
C SER A 51 -2.71 6.74 -3.94
N ASP A 52 -2.13 7.69 -4.67
CA ASP A 52 -2.78 8.54 -5.68
C ASP A 52 -2.41 8.12 -7.11
N GLY A 53 -1.81 6.94 -7.30
CA GLY A 53 -1.35 6.41 -8.58
C GLY A 53 0.08 6.80 -8.96
N LEU A 54 0.57 7.97 -8.53
CA LEU A 54 1.97 8.38 -8.74
C LEU A 54 2.83 8.13 -7.50
N LYS A 55 2.30 8.50 -6.34
CA LYS A 55 2.92 8.26 -5.04
C LYS A 55 2.25 7.05 -4.40
N ALA A 56 3.02 6.29 -3.63
CA ALA A 56 2.48 5.18 -2.85
C ALA A 56 3.28 5.00 -1.56
N LYS A 57 2.57 4.63 -0.50
CA LYS A 57 3.15 4.34 0.81
C LYS A 57 2.48 3.14 1.45
N ALA A 58 3.24 2.37 2.21
CA ALA A 58 2.75 1.27 3.03
C ALA A 58 2.91 1.56 4.52
N GLY A 59 2.02 1.01 5.34
CA GLY A 59 2.05 1.13 6.79
C GLY A 59 1.33 -0.03 7.48
N ALA A 60 1.73 -0.31 8.72
CA ALA A 60 1.07 -1.29 9.58
C ALA A 60 -0.38 -0.87 9.89
N LEU A 61 -1.21 -1.82 10.33
CA LEU A 61 -2.64 -1.56 10.55
C LEU A 61 -2.92 -0.38 11.51
N LEU A 62 -2.14 -0.26 12.59
CA LEU A 62 -2.30 0.80 13.60
C LEU A 62 -1.34 1.99 13.38
N ALA A 63 -0.64 2.03 12.25
CA ALA A 63 0.31 3.09 11.98
C ALA A 63 -0.42 4.42 11.72
N GLY A 64 -0.01 5.47 12.43
CA GLY A 64 -0.37 6.83 12.05
C GLY A 64 0.24 7.23 10.71
N TYR A 65 -0.35 8.23 10.03
CA TYR A 65 0.07 8.69 8.70
C TYR A 65 1.59 8.94 8.56
N SER A 66 2.25 9.50 9.58
CA SER A 66 3.69 9.78 9.54
C SER A 66 4.56 8.52 9.45
N ARG A 67 4.02 7.35 9.77
CA ARG A 67 4.69 6.04 9.70
C ARG A 67 4.40 5.30 8.39
N PHE A 68 3.67 5.91 7.46
CA PHE A 68 3.51 5.40 6.10
C PHE A 68 4.70 5.81 5.23
N MET A 69 5.42 4.82 4.71
CA MET A 69 6.69 5.01 4.00
C MET A 69 6.62 4.50 2.56
N SER A 70 7.34 5.16 1.66
CA SER A 70 7.44 4.74 0.27
C SER A 70 8.43 3.57 0.15
N TRP A 71 8.05 2.54 -0.60
CA TRP A 71 8.98 1.47 -0.96
C TRP A 71 9.97 1.97 -2.02
N LYS A 72 11.23 1.51 -1.94
CA LYS A 72 12.33 2.16 -2.68
C LYS A 72 12.89 1.37 -3.85
N SER A 73 12.71 0.06 -3.88
CA SER A 73 13.34 -0.80 -4.88
C SER A 73 12.36 -1.79 -5.47
N ALA A 74 12.29 -1.86 -6.80
CA ALA A 74 11.45 -2.82 -7.50
C ALA A 74 12.05 -4.23 -7.53
N ASP A 75 13.37 -4.36 -7.38
CA ASP A 75 14.11 -5.62 -7.47
C ASP A 75 14.88 -6.00 -6.19
N GLY A 76 14.86 -5.13 -5.19
CA GLY A 76 15.60 -5.27 -3.93
C GLY A 76 17.10 -4.98 -4.04
N LYS A 77 17.60 -4.50 -5.20
CA LYS A 77 19.03 -4.29 -5.45
C LYS A 77 19.40 -2.82 -5.52
N ALA A 78 18.60 -2.01 -6.22
CA ALA A 78 18.85 -0.58 -6.38
C ALA A 78 17.61 0.24 -6.07
N GLU A 79 17.81 1.47 -5.58
CA GLU A 79 16.71 2.44 -5.47
C GLU A 79 16.19 2.78 -6.87
N ALA A 80 14.88 2.75 -7.04
CA ALA A 80 14.23 3.06 -8.30
C ALA A 80 14.39 4.55 -8.63
N SER A 81 14.51 4.85 -9.93
CA SER A 81 14.53 6.22 -10.42
C SER A 81 13.28 7.00 -9.98
N HIS A 82 13.45 8.28 -9.65
CA HIS A 82 12.33 9.19 -9.34
C HIS A 82 11.37 9.42 -10.52
N LEU A 83 11.74 8.96 -11.73
CA LEU A 83 10.89 8.99 -12.93
C LEU A 83 9.88 7.83 -12.98
N VAL A 84 10.03 6.82 -12.12
CA VAL A 84 9.10 5.69 -12.03
C VAL A 84 8.08 5.96 -10.93
N SER A 85 6.80 5.62 -11.18
CA SER A 85 5.76 5.74 -10.16
C SER A 85 6.12 4.92 -8.92
N GLN A 86 5.92 5.52 -7.73
CA GLN A 86 6.14 4.80 -6.47
C GLN A 86 5.13 3.65 -6.31
N LEU A 87 3.95 3.74 -6.93
CA LEU A 87 2.98 2.65 -6.94
C LEU A 87 3.53 1.44 -7.72
N GLU A 88 4.12 1.69 -8.88
CA GLU A 88 4.75 0.65 -9.68
C GLU A 88 5.92 0.00 -8.93
N VAL A 89 6.79 0.81 -8.31
CA VAL A 89 7.90 0.31 -7.48
C VAL A 89 7.41 -0.55 -6.32
N LEU A 90 6.34 -0.13 -5.64
CA LEU A 90 5.73 -0.88 -4.54
C LEU A 90 5.11 -2.19 -5.04
N ILE A 91 4.42 -2.19 -6.17
CA ILE A 91 3.80 -3.40 -6.75
C ILE A 91 4.88 -4.41 -7.15
N ASN A 92 5.89 -3.96 -7.92
CA ASN A 92 6.91 -4.84 -8.49
C ASN A 92 7.92 -5.33 -7.45
N GLY A 93 8.15 -4.55 -6.38
CA GLY A 93 9.06 -4.89 -5.29
C GLY A 93 8.36 -5.50 -4.08
N MET A 94 7.60 -4.68 -3.34
CA MET A 94 6.99 -5.06 -2.06
C MET A 94 5.89 -6.11 -2.21
N LEU A 95 5.03 -5.99 -3.24
CA LEU A 95 3.92 -6.91 -3.49
C LEU A 95 4.28 -8.06 -4.43
N ASN A 96 5.55 -8.15 -4.83
CA ASN A 96 6.05 -9.26 -5.62
C ASN A 96 5.84 -10.58 -4.87
N LYS A 97 5.41 -11.64 -5.57
CA LYS A 97 5.21 -12.97 -4.97
C LYS A 97 6.47 -13.52 -4.28
N ALA A 98 7.67 -13.24 -4.79
CA ALA A 98 8.92 -13.67 -4.19
C ALA A 98 9.24 -12.91 -2.89
N THR A 99 8.82 -11.65 -2.79
CA THR A 99 9.01 -10.78 -1.63
C THR A 99 7.92 -11.01 -0.58
N LEU A 100 6.64 -10.91 -0.97
CA LEU A 100 5.48 -11.15 -0.13
C LEU A 100 5.07 -12.62 -0.22
N ARG A 101 5.79 -13.45 0.54
CA ARG A 101 5.54 -14.89 0.63
C ARG A 101 4.88 -15.25 1.97
N PRO A 102 3.93 -16.21 2.00
CA PRO A 102 3.43 -16.75 3.25
C PRO A 102 4.56 -17.50 4.01
N GLY A 103 4.71 -17.24 5.31
CA GLY A 103 5.66 -17.94 6.19
C GLY A 103 7.09 -17.38 6.23
N ALA A 104 7.28 -16.10 5.88
CA ALA A 104 8.47 -15.35 6.29
C ALA A 104 8.38 -14.92 7.76
#